data_AF-A0A3M1YA24-F1
#
_entry.id   AF-A0A3M1YA24-F1
#
_cell.length_a   1.000
_cell.length_b   1.000
_cell.length_c   1.000
_cell.angle_alpha   90.00
_cell.angle_beta   90.00
_cell.angle_gamma   90.00
#
_symmetry.space_group_name_H-M   'P 1'
#
loop_
_entity.id
_entity.type
_entity.pdbx_description
1 polymer ?
#
loop_
_entity_poly.entity_id
_entity_poly.type
_entity_poly.pdbx_seq_one_letter_code
_entity_poly.pdbx_strand_id
1 'polypeptide(L)'
;MVLWSFLSVGLFFFFANKISGQLEPNLVTFSIILLGYALICFVMTSVFSHRLIGPFERLKTELRLIIAGDYSRRLKIREKDDIYIRSFIKEVNRLIEEHERLRKFSDEFYHEVLSGLSELIYRIEKERECPLETKKELLLNIHKKLTELKKTYNIKL
;
A
#
# COMPACT_ATOMS: atom_id res chain seq x y z
N MET A 1 8.84 -19.45 3.36
CA MET A 1 7.86 -20.49 2.97
C MET A 1 8.24 -21.23 1.70
N VAL A 2 8.63 -20.56 0.62
CA VAL A 2 8.99 -21.20 -0.67
C VAL A 2 10.06 -22.29 -0.51
N LEU A 3 11.08 -22.05 0.32
CA LEU A 3 12.11 -23.03 0.66
C LEU A 3 11.53 -24.32 1.26
N TRP A 4 10.49 -24.21 2.10
CA TRP A 4 9.83 -25.36 2.73
C TRP A 4 8.94 -26.12 1.75
N SER A 5 8.36 -25.44 0.76
CA SER A 5 7.63 -26.09 -0.34
C SER A 5 8.57 -26.88 -1.25
N PHE A 6 9.73 -26.30 -1.61
CA PHE A 6 10.77 -27.03 -2.35
C PHE A 6 11.34 -28.20 -1.55
N LEU A 7 11.57 -28.02 -0.24
CA LEU A 7 12.00 -29.08 0.65
C LEU A 7 10.96 -30.21 0.73
N SER A 8 9.67 -29.87 0.80
CA SER A 8 8.58 -30.85 0.86
C SER A 8 8.46 -31.64 -0.45
N VAL A 9 8.60 -30.98 -1.60
CA VAL A 9 8.59 -31.67 -2.90
C VAL A 9 9.83 -32.54 -3.06
N GLY A 10 11.01 -32.06 -2.64
CA GLY A 10 12.26 -32.82 -2.66
C GLY A 10 12.23 -34.04 -1.74
N LEU A 11 11.69 -33.90 -0.53
CA LEU A 11 11.48 -35.02 0.41
C LEU A 11 10.49 -36.03 -0.17
N PHE A 12 9.38 -35.57 -0.74
CA PHE A 12 8.42 -36.45 -1.39
C PHE A 12 9.06 -37.23 -2.54
N PHE A 13 9.83 -36.57 -3.40
CA PHE A 13 10.53 -37.21 -4.51
C PHE A 13 11.56 -38.24 -4.01
N PHE A 14 12.29 -37.91 -2.94
CA PHE A 14 13.24 -38.83 -2.29
C PHE A 14 12.54 -40.07 -1.75
N PHE A 15 11.44 -39.90 -1.00
CA PHE A 15 10.66 -41.03 -0.48
C PHE A 15 10.01 -41.85 -1.60
N ALA A 16 9.46 -41.19 -2.63
CA ALA A 16 8.86 -41.87 -3.78
C ALA A 16 9.89 -42.72 -4.52
N ASN A 17 11.10 -42.20 -4.76
CA ASN A 17 12.18 -42.97 -5.38
C ASN A 17 12.60 -44.17 -4.52
N LYS A 18 12.77 -43.96 -3.21
CA LYS A 18 13.18 -45.02 -2.28
C LYS A 18 12.12 -46.13 -2.17
N ILE A 19 10.85 -45.77 -2.16
CA ILE A 19 9.71 -46.69 -2.12
C ILE A 19 9.56 -47.43 -3.45
N SER A 20 9.72 -46.74 -4.59
CA SER A 20 9.67 -47.38 -5.92
C SER A 20 10.77 -48.40 -6.15
N GLY A 21 11.94 -48.25 -5.50
CA GLY A 21 13.05 -49.20 -5.60
C GLY A 21 12.86 -50.47 -4.76
N GLN A 22 11.89 -50.49 -3.84
CA GLN A 22 11.61 -51.63 -2.96
C GLN A 22 10.33 -52.40 -3.32
N LEU A 23 9.50 -51.84 -4.21
CA LEU A 23 8.22 -52.41 -4.62
C LEU A 23 8.27 -52.74 -6.10
N GLU A 24 7.76 -53.90 -6.49
CA GLU A 24 7.59 -54.20 -7.91
C GLU A 24 6.65 -53.16 -8.54
N PRO A 25 6.98 -52.62 -9.73
CA PRO A 25 6.17 -51.60 -10.38
C PRO A 25 4.85 -52.22 -10.84
N ASN A 26 3.84 -52.12 -9.98
CA ASN A 26 2.47 -52.52 -10.26
C ASN A 26 1.52 -51.31 -10.10
N LEU A 27 0.30 -51.42 -10.63
CA LEU A 27 -0.69 -50.35 -10.61
C LEU A 27 -1.04 -49.88 -9.19
N VAL A 28 -0.91 -50.76 -8.19
CA VAL A 28 -1.19 -50.45 -6.79
C VAL A 28 -0.14 -49.49 -6.24
N THR A 29 1.15 -49.77 -6.45
CA THR A 29 2.26 -48.90 -6.04
C THR A 29 2.14 -47.52 -6.67
N PHE A 30 1.81 -47.45 -7.96
CA PHE A 30 1.59 -46.16 -8.66
C PHE A 30 0.41 -45.38 -8.03
N SER A 31 -0.70 -46.05 -7.76
CA SER A 31 -1.89 -45.42 -7.17
C SER A 31 -1.61 -44.86 -5.77
N ILE A 32 -0.84 -45.58 -4.95
CA ILE A 32 -0.45 -45.13 -3.61
C ILE A 32 0.43 -43.87 -3.68
N ILE A 33 1.42 -43.84 -4.57
CA ILE A 33 2.29 -42.67 -4.75
C ILE A 33 1.48 -41.46 -5.23
N LEU A 34 0.59 -41.65 -6.21
CA LEU A 34 -0.25 -40.58 -6.74
C LEU A 34 -1.18 -40.01 -5.67
N LEU A 35 -1.80 -40.86 -4.85
CA LEU A 35 -2.70 -40.44 -3.78
C LEU A 35 -1.94 -39.69 -2.67
N GLY A 36 -0.73 -40.15 -2.33
CA GLY A 36 0.16 -39.45 -1.40
C GLY A 36 0.56 -38.06 -1.92
N TYR A 37 0.90 -37.95 -3.21
CA TYR A 37 1.21 -36.66 -3.84
C TYR A 37 0.00 -35.71 -3.79
N ALA A 38 -1.18 -36.20 -4.21
CA ALA A 38 -2.41 -35.42 -4.21
C ALA A 38 -2.76 -34.90 -2.81
N LEU A 39 -2.59 -35.73 -1.77
CA LEU A 39 -2.80 -35.33 -0.38
C LEU A 39 -1.84 -34.22 0.06
N ILE A 40 -0.56 -34.33 -0.27
CA ILE A 40 0.44 -33.30 0.06
C ILE A 40 0.11 -31.98 -0.65
N CYS A 41 -0.22 -32.04 -1.94
CA CYS A 41 -0.65 -30.86 -2.70
C CYS A 41 -1.89 -30.22 -2.08
N PHE A 42 -2.88 -31.02 -1.67
CA PHE A 42 -4.09 -30.51 -1.02
C PHE A 42 -3.77 -29.79 0.31
N VAL A 43 -2.95 -30.41 1.17
CA VAL A 43 -2.54 -29.81 2.46
C VAL A 43 -1.75 -28.52 2.23
N MET A 44 -0.78 -28.53 1.31
CA MET A 44 0.00 -27.34 0.97
C MET A 44 -0.91 -26.21 0.48
N THR A 45 -1.77 -26.48 -0.52
CA THR A 45 -2.69 -25.49 -1.07
C THR A 45 -3.63 -24.94 -0.01
N SER A 46 -4.17 -25.79 0.87
CA SER A 46 -5.05 -25.36 1.97
C SER A 46 -4.33 -24.42 2.93
N VAL A 47 -3.11 -24.78 3.35
CA VAL A 47 -2.29 -23.94 4.24
C VAL A 47 -1.94 -22.61 3.58
N PHE A 48 -1.52 -22.62 2.30
CA PHE A 48 -1.22 -21.40 1.55
C PHE A 48 -2.44 -20.52 1.37
N SER A 49 -3.60 -21.11 1.02
CA SER A 49 -4.86 -20.40 0.87
C SER A 49 -5.24 -19.68 2.17
N HIS A 50 -5.27 -20.39 3.30
CA HIS A 50 -5.65 -19.78 4.57
C HIS A 50 -4.65 -18.74 5.09
N ARG A 51 -3.34 -18.94 4.87
CA ARG A 51 -2.31 -18.02 5.37
C ARG A 51 -2.02 -16.83 4.46
N LEU A 52 -2.24 -16.94 3.16
CA LEU A 52 -1.99 -15.84 2.21
C LEU A 52 -3.28 -15.19 1.73
N ILE A 53 -4.23 -15.96 1.19
CA ILE A 53 -5.40 -15.41 0.50
C ILE A 53 -6.29 -14.62 1.47
N GLY A 54 -6.51 -15.14 2.69
CA GLY A 54 -7.33 -14.47 3.71
C GLY A 54 -6.86 -13.05 4.05
N PRO A 55 -5.58 -12.85 4.44
CA PRO A 55 -5.04 -11.51 4.65
C PRO A 55 -5.16 -10.59 3.41
N PHE A 56 -4.91 -11.12 2.20
CA PHE A 56 -5.00 -10.32 0.97
C PHE A 56 -6.42 -9.82 0.68
N GLU A 57 -7.45 -10.63 0.91
CA GLU A 57 -8.84 -10.17 0.73
C GLU A 57 -9.22 -9.04 1.70
N ARG A 58 -8.77 -9.14 2.97
CA ARG A 58 -8.99 -8.07 3.94
C ARG A 58 -8.27 -6.79 3.52
N LEU A 59 -7.00 -6.91 3.15
CA LEU A 59 -6.19 -5.79 2.67
C LEU A 59 -6.81 -5.13 1.43
N LYS A 60 -7.32 -5.92 0.48
CA LYS A 60 -8.02 -5.43 -0.70
C LYS A 60 -9.25 -4.61 -0.34
N THR A 61 -10.01 -5.05 0.67
CA THR A 61 -11.20 -4.33 1.12
C THR A 61 -10.84 -3.01 1.78
N GLU A 62 -9.84 -2.99 2.66
CA GLU A 62 -9.37 -1.74 3.29
C GLU A 62 -8.78 -0.78 2.25
N LEU A 63 -8.01 -1.30 1.29
CA LEU A 63 -7.43 -0.50 0.22
C LEU A 63 -8.49 0.14 -0.68
N ARG A 64 -9.60 -0.56 -0.98
CA ARG A 64 -10.73 0.03 -1.71
C ARG A 64 -11.34 1.23 -1.01
N LEU A 65 -11.44 1.20 0.32
CA LEU A 65 -11.95 2.33 1.11
C LEU A 65 -10.98 3.53 1.07
N ILE A 66 -9.68 3.25 1.12
CA ILE A 66 -8.65 4.30 0.98
C ILE A 66 -8.71 4.93 -0.40
N ILE A 67 -8.84 4.13 -1.47
CA ILE A 67 -9.01 4.61 -2.84
C ILE A 67 -10.31 5.42 -3.00
N ALA A 68 -11.36 5.08 -2.27
CA ALA A 68 -12.61 5.84 -2.25
C ALA A 68 -12.50 7.20 -1.54
N GLY A 69 -11.33 7.56 -1.02
CA GLY A 69 -11.03 8.87 -0.44
C GLY A 69 -10.89 8.89 1.08
N ASP A 70 -11.07 7.76 1.77
CA ASP A 70 -10.83 7.68 3.22
C ASP A 70 -9.34 7.45 3.52
N TYR A 71 -8.53 8.47 3.26
CA TYR A 71 -7.08 8.44 3.49
C TYR A 71 -6.69 8.42 4.97
N SER A 72 -7.63 8.59 5.89
CA SER A 72 -7.39 8.49 7.34
C SER A 72 -7.19 7.03 7.79
N ARG A 73 -7.68 6.08 6.98
CA ARG A 73 -7.51 4.65 7.24
C ARG A 73 -6.08 4.21 7.04
N ARG A 74 -5.71 3.16 7.78
CA ARG A 74 -4.44 2.45 7.66
C ARG A 74 -4.73 0.97 7.50
N LEU A 75 -3.94 0.33 6.66
CA LEU A 75 -4.01 -1.09 6.44
C LEU A 75 -3.58 -1.84 7.70
N LYS A 76 -4.39 -2.80 8.16
CA LYS A 76 -4.13 -3.60 9.35
C LYS A 76 -4.05 -5.08 9.03
N ILE A 77 -3.10 -5.75 9.68
CA ILE A 77 -2.88 -7.19 9.60
C ILE A 77 -2.63 -7.75 10.99
N ARG A 78 -2.71 -9.07 11.14
CA ARG A 78 -2.50 -9.72 12.44
C ARG A 78 -1.00 -9.88 12.70
N GLU A 79 -0.61 -9.91 13.97
CA GLU A 79 0.78 -10.18 14.35
C GLU A 79 1.25 -11.59 13.99
N LYS A 80 0.32 -12.53 13.79
CA LYS A 80 0.64 -13.90 13.37
C LYS A 80 0.81 -14.05 11.86
N ASP A 81 0.51 -13.00 11.09
CA ASP A 81 0.66 -13.02 9.63
C ASP A 81 2.15 -12.94 9.25
N ASP A 82 2.45 -13.38 8.03
CA ASP A 82 3.83 -13.51 7.53
C ASP A 82 4.61 -12.18 7.62
N ILE A 83 5.86 -12.23 8.09
CA ILE A 83 6.69 -11.05 8.34
C ILE A 83 6.91 -10.17 7.09
N TYR A 84 6.96 -10.78 5.91
CA TYR A 84 7.14 -10.06 4.64
C TYR A 84 5.88 -9.26 4.29
N ILE A 85 4.70 -9.85 4.50
CA ILE A 85 3.43 -9.13 4.35
C ILE A 85 3.41 -7.96 5.33
N ARG A 86 3.86 -8.14 6.58
CA ARG A 86 3.89 -7.03 7.54
C ARG A 86 4.81 -5.90 7.14
N SER A 87 6.00 -6.21 6.64
CA SER A 87 6.92 -5.18 6.15
C SER A 87 6.31 -4.43 4.98
N PHE A 88 5.72 -5.14 4.02
CA PHE A 88 5.06 -4.53 2.87
C PHE A 88 3.93 -3.57 3.30
N ILE A 89 3.08 -3.98 4.24
CA ILE A 89 1.98 -3.14 4.74
C ILE A 89 2.47 -1.88 5.46
N LYS A 90 3.62 -1.93 6.14
CA LYS A 90 4.22 -0.73 6.71
C LYS A 90 4.61 0.28 5.63
N GLU A 91 5.24 -0.17 4.55
CA GLU A 91 5.60 0.69 3.43
C GLU A 91 4.37 1.27 2.72
N VAL A 92 3.33 0.45 2.51
CA VAL A 92 2.07 0.95 1.92
C VAL A 92 1.42 2.01 2.81
N ASN A 93 1.40 1.80 4.13
CA ASN A 93 0.87 2.80 5.06
C ASN A 93 1.67 4.10 5.05
N ARG A 94 3.00 4.04 4.89
CA ARG A 94 3.85 5.22 4.71
C ARG A 94 3.50 5.97 3.41
N LEU A 95 3.27 5.25 2.32
CA LEU A 95 2.82 5.85 1.05
C LEU A 95 1.46 6.54 1.20
N ILE A 96 0.51 5.92 1.92
CA ILE A 96 -0.79 6.53 2.22
C ILE A 96 -0.63 7.80 3.04
N GLU A 97 0.25 7.80 4.04
CA GLU A 97 0.55 8.97 4.86
C GLU A 97 1.18 10.11 4.06
N GLU A 98 2.14 9.81 3.18
CA GLU A 98 2.72 10.80 2.27
C GLU A 98 1.67 11.38 1.32
N HIS A 99 0.77 10.55 0.80
CA HIS A 99 -0.32 11.00 -0.06
C HIS A 99 -1.32 11.90 0.69
N GLU A 100 -1.71 11.52 1.91
CA GLU A 100 -2.58 12.32 2.78
C GLU A 100 -1.95 13.70 3.07
N ARG A 101 -0.64 13.71 3.35
CA ARG A 101 0.12 14.94 3.59
C ARG A 101 0.14 15.85 2.35
N LEU A 102 0.39 15.30 1.17
CA LEU A 102 0.39 16.06 -0.09
C LEU A 102 -0.98 16.62 -0.42
N ARG A 103 -2.05 15.87 -0.16
CA ARG A 103 -3.42 16.34 -0.36
C ARG A 103 -3.74 17.52 0.57
N LYS A 104 -3.42 17.41 1.86
CA LYS A 104 -3.58 18.51 2.83
C LYS A 104 -2.82 19.76 2.41
N PHE A 105 -1.56 19.61 2.00
CA PHE A 105 -0.79 20.72 1.43
C PHE A 105 -1.50 21.37 0.25
N SER A 106 -1.97 20.56 -0.71
CA SER A 106 -2.66 21.05 -1.90
C SER A 106 -3.92 21.83 -1.52
N ASP A 107 -4.75 21.28 -0.65
CA ASP A 107 -6.00 21.91 -0.20
C ASP A 107 -5.72 23.27 0.50
N GLU A 108 -4.74 23.31 1.40
CA GLU A 108 -4.33 24.54 2.09
C GLU A 108 -3.68 25.56 1.14
N PHE A 109 -2.86 25.10 0.19
CA PHE A 109 -2.26 25.94 -0.84
C PHE A 109 -3.33 26.59 -1.71
N TYR A 110 -4.32 25.82 -2.19
CA TYR A 110 -5.43 26.34 -2.98
C TYR A 110 -6.23 27.37 -2.20
N HIS A 111 -6.54 27.10 -0.92
CA HIS A 111 -7.27 28.03 -0.08
C HIS A 111 -6.50 29.34 0.13
N GLU A 112 -5.21 29.28 0.44
CA GLU A 112 -4.40 30.49 0.67
C GLU A 112 -4.23 31.32 -0.60
N VAL A 113 -3.98 30.69 -1.75
CA VAL A 113 -3.90 31.39 -3.04
C VAL A 113 -5.24 32.04 -3.38
N LEU A 114 -6.34 31.29 -3.28
CA LEU A 114 -7.66 31.81 -3.63
C LEU A 114 -8.09 32.96 -2.72
N SER A 115 -7.85 32.84 -1.41
CA SER A 115 -8.13 33.90 -0.44
C SER A 115 -7.29 35.15 -0.73
N GLY A 116 -5.99 34.99 -0.97
CA GLY A 116 -5.09 36.11 -1.29
C GLY A 116 -5.48 36.83 -2.58
N LEU A 117 -5.80 36.08 -3.63
CA LEU A 117 -6.27 36.65 -4.90
C LEU A 117 -7.62 37.34 -4.76
N SER A 118 -8.55 36.78 -3.97
CA SER A 118 -9.85 37.38 -3.71
C SER A 118 -9.72 38.71 -2.96
N GLU A 119 -8.81 38.78 -1.97
CA GLU A 119 -8.49 40.03 -1.28
C GLU A 119 -7.91 41.08 -2.23
N LEU A 120 -7.02 40.65 -3.14
CA LEU A 120 -6.41 41.52 -4.13
C LEU A 120 -7.46 42.09 -5.09
N ILE A 121 -8.35 41.24 -5.62
CA ILE A 121 -9.46 41.66 -6.49
C ILE A 121 -10.36 42.64 -5.77
N TYR A 122 -10.78 42.33 -4.53
CA TYR A 122 -11.65 43.20 -3.74
C TYR A 122 -11.05 44.60 -3.55
N ARG A 123 -9.75 44.69 -3.26
CA ARG A 123 -9.07 45.98 -3.08
C ARG A 123 -8.96 46.75 -4.40
N ILE A 124 -8.67 46.07 -5.51
CA ILE A 124 -8.62 46.70 -6.84
C ILE A 124 -9.99 47.22 -7.27
N GLU A 125 -11.07 46.49 -7.01
CA GLU A 125 -12.43 46.90 -7.39
C GLU A 125 -12.94 48.06 -6.53
N LYS A 126 -12.56 48.10 -5.25
CA LYS A 126 -13.02 49.12 -4.29
C LYS A 126 -12.22 50.43 -4.39
N GLU A 127 -10.93 50.36 -4.67
CA GLU A 127 -10.06 51.54 -4.84
C GLU A 127 -9.92 51.87 -6.33
N ARG A 128 -10.55 52.98 -6.79
CA ARG A 128 -10.45 53.45 -8.20
C ARG A 128 -9.00 53.58 -8.70
N GLU A 129 -8.05 53.82 -7.79
CA GLU A 129 -6.61 53.73 -8.00
C GLU A 129 -5.98 53.00 -6.80
N CYS A 130 -5.83 51.67 -6.89
CA CYS A 130 -5.05 50.93 -5.92
C CYS A 130 -3.54 51.20 -6.17
N PRO A 131 -2.81 51.85 -5.25
CA PRO A 131 -1.42 52.22 -5.45
C PRO A 131 -0.55 50.99 -5.74
N LEU A 132 0.46 51.16 -6.58
CA LEU A 132 1.38 50.08 -6.96
C LEU A 132 2.03 49.41 -5.73
N GLU A 133 2.33 50.20 -4.69
CA GLU A 133 2.93 49.70 -3.45
C GLU A 133 1.97 48.78 -2.66
N THR A 134 0.68 49.11 -2.60
CA THR A 134 -0.33 48.25 -1.95
C THR A 134 -0.48 46.91 -2.68
N LYS A 135 -0.42 46.90 -4.01
CA LYS A 135 -0.42 45.66 -4.81
C LYS A 135 0.81 44.81 -4.55
N LYS A 136 2.00 45.43 -4.50
CA LYS A 136 3.26 44.75 -4.19
C LYS A 136 3.25 44.15 -2.78
N GLU A 137 2.76 44.89 -1.79
CA GLU A 137 2.69 44.44 -0.41
C GLU A 137 1.80 43.19 -0.27
N LEU A 138 0.63 43.18 -0.91
CA LEU A 138 -0.28 42.03 -0.91
C LEU A 138 0.34 40.82 -1.61
N LEU A 139 0.97 41.02 -2.77
CA LEU A 139 1.69 39.96 -3.47
C LEU A 139 2.84 39.39 -2.63
N LEU A 140 3.57 40.24 -1.93
CA LEU A 140 4.62 39.83 -1.00
C LEU A 140 4.06 39.03 0.18
N ASN A 141 2.89 39.42 0.70
CA ASN A 141 2.24 38.69 1.79
C ASN A 141 1.79 37.29 1.34
N ILE A 142 1.13 37.19 0.18
CA ILE A 142 0.77 35.90 -0.43
C ILE A 142 2.03 35.06 -0.65
N HIS A 143 3.07 35.63 -1.25
CA HIS A 143 4.33 34.90 -1.49
C HIS A 143 4.98 34.39 -0.21
N LYS A 144 5.01 35.20 0.87
CA LYS A 144 5.51 34.79 2.19
C LYS A 144 4.74 33.60 2.74
N LYS A 145 3.41 33.70 2.77
CA LYS A 145 2.55 32.62 3.28
C LYS A 145 2.72 31.32 2.48
N LEU A 146 2.78 31.39 1.15
CA LEU A 146 3.03 30.22 0.31
C LEU A 146 4.41 29.59 0.57
N THR A 147 5.42 30.43 0.85
CA THR A 147 6.77 29.98 1.18
C THR A 147 6.81 29.30 2.55
N GLU A 148 6.08 29.80 3.54
CA GLU A 148 5.93 29.17 4.86
C GLU A 148 5.21 27.83 4.75
N LEU A 149 4.10 27.80 4.00
CA LEU A 149 3.31 26.58 3.76
C LEU A 149 4.16 25.50 3.10
N LYS A 150 5.00 25.86 2.11
CA LYS A 150 5.97 24.94 1.51
C LYS A 150 6.96 24.36 2.53
N LYS A 151 7.46 25.16 3.47
CA LYS A 151 8.40 24.71 4.51
C LYS A 151 7.73 23.74 5.49
N THR A 152 6.51 24.03 5.93
CA THR A 152 5.74 23.19 6.87
C THR A 152 5.56 21.77 6.33
N TYR A 153 5.30 21.62 5.04
CA TYR A 153 5.07 20.31 4.41
C TYR A 153 6.33 19.64 3.86
N ASN A 154 7.50 20.28 3.99
CA ASN A 154 8.80 19.79 3.50
C ASN A 154 8.72 19.22 2.07
N ILE A 155 8.09 19.98 1.16
CA ILE A 155 7.94 19.58 -0.23
C ILE A 155 9.19 19.98 -1.00
N LYS A 156 9.93 18.97 -1.47
CA LYS A 156 10.96 19.13 -2.50
C LYS A 156 10.26 19.13 -3.86
N LEU A 157 10.39 20.24 -4.59
CA LEU A 157 10.07 20.33 -6.03
C LEU A 157 11.30 19.87 -6.83
#